data_AF-A0A1G9M602-F1
#
_entry.id   AF-A0A1G9M602-F1
#
_cell.length_a   1.000
_cell.length_b   1.000
_cell.length_c   1.000
_cell.angle_alpha   90.00
_cell.angle_beta   90.00
_cell.angle_gamma   90.00
#
_symmetry.space_group_name_H-M   'P 1'
#
loop_
_entity.id
_entity.type
_entity.pdbx_description
1 polymer ?
#
loop_
_entity_poly.entity_id
_entity_poly.type
_entity_poly.pdbx_seq_one_letter_code
_entity_poly.pdbx_strand_id
1 'polypeptide(L)'
;MTEAPQILLNHQLKKLKLPTILQEYDKQARLCAAEGRDHVQFLARLIELELIDRERRMIERRIKAAKFPATKSLDSFDFTAIPSLNKMQVLELARCEWIS
;
A
#
# COMPACT_ATOMS: atom_id res chain seq x y z
N MET A 1 -18.61 -1.22 29.78
CA MET A 1 -17.30 -1.07 30.44
C MET A 1 -16.11 -1.37 29.50
N THR A 2 -16.28 -1.30 28.18
CA THR A 2 -15.27 -1.74 27.18
C THR A 2 -14.50 -0.62 26.49
N GLU A 3 -14.74 0.66 26.83
CA GLU A 3 -14.14 1.80 26.11
C GLU A 3 -12.67 2.07 26.48
N ALA A 4 -12.26 1.85 27.73
CA ALA A 4 -10.89 2.11 28.20
C ALA A 4 -9.79 1.40 27.38
N PRO A 5 -9.88 0.08 27.08
CA PRO A 5 -8.85 -0.59 26.27
C PRO A 5 -8.83 -0.10 24.81
N GLN A 6 -9.98 0.24 24.23
CA GLN A 6 -10.05 0.75 22.85
C GLN A 6 -9.45 2.15 22.74
N ILE A 7 -9.68 3.01 23.73
CA ILE A 7 -9.09 4.35 23.79
C ILE A 7 -7.55 4.25 23.86
N LEU A 8 -7.03 3.38 24.72
CA LEU A 8 -5.59 3.16 24.86
C LEU A 8 -4.99 2.60 23.55
N LEU A 9 -5.62 1.61 22.95
CA LEU A 9 -5.20 1.04 21.67
C LEU A 9 -5.17 2.09 20.57
N ASN A 10 -6.23 2.90 20.43
CA ASN A 10 -6.29 3.97 19.45
C ASN A 10 -5.15 4.99 19.63
N HIS A 11 -4.84 5.35 20.87
CA HIS A 11 -3.73 6.25 21.17
C HIS A 11 -2.37 5.63 20.78
N GLN A 12 -2.15 4.37 21.13
CA GLN A 12 -0.92 3.64 20.80
C GLN A 12 -0.73 3.48 19.29
N LEU A 13 -1.78 3.12 18.55
CA LEU A 13 -1.75 2.99 17.09
C LEU A 13 -1.43 4.32 16.40
N LYS A 14 -1.98 5.43 16.89
CA LYS A 14 -1.60 6.77 16.43
C LYS A 14 -0.12 7.07 16.69
N LYS A 15 0.39 6.76 17.89
CA LYS A 15 1.80 6.96 18.26
C LYS A 15 2.76 6.14 17.38
N LEU A 16 2.39 4.91 17.06
CA LEU A 16 3.14 4.02 16.17
C LEU A 16 2.97 4.33 14.67
N LYS A 17 2.13 5.32 14.33
CA LYS A 17 1.79 5.69 12.95
C LYS A 17 1.25 4.50 12.15
N LEU A 18 0.30 3.77 12.72
CA LEU A 18 -0.40 2.62 12.10
C LEU A 18 -1.85 3.01 11.72
N PRO A 19 -2.05 3.91 10.74
CA PRO A 19 -3.37 4.45 10.43
C PRO A 19 -4.32 3.43 9.79
N THR A 20 -3.84 2.45 9.03
CA THR A 20 -4.71 1.44 8.41
C THR A 20 -5.20 0.47 9.47
N ILE A 21 -4.31 0.03 10.36
CA ILE A 21 -4.71 -0.79 11.51
C ILE A 21 -5.74 -0.04 12.36
N LEU A 22 -5.51 1.24 12.66
CA LEU A 22 -6.44 2.07 13.42
C LEU A 22 -7.85 2.12 12.80
N GLN A 23 -7.95 2.11 11.47
CA GLN A 23 -9.23 2.15 10.76
C GLN A 23 -9.89 0.76 10.64
N GLU A 24 -9.09 -0.31 10.49
CA GLU A 24 -9.58 -1.62 10.11
C GLU A 24 -9.66 -2.65 11.25
N TYR A 25 -8.98 -2.44 12.39
CA TYR A 25 -8.88 -3.47 13.45
C TYR A 25 -10.24 -3.95 13.96
N ASP A 26 -11.19 -3.05 14.15
CA ASP A 26 -12.52 -3.36 14.68
C ASP A 26 -13.35 -4.18 13.67
N LYS A 27 -13.23 -3.85 12.39
CA LYS A 27 -13.86 -4.62 11.30
C LYS A 27 -13.23 -6.00 11.17
N GLN A 28 -11.90 -6.09 11.18
CA GLN A 28 -11.20 -7.38 11.09
C GLN A 28 -11.46 -8.26 12.32
N ALA A 29 -11.63 -7.67 13.50
CA ALA A 29 -11.96 -8.41 14.73
C ALA A 29 -13.35 -9.06 14.62
N ARG A 30 -14.35 -8.33 14.10
CA ARG A 30 -15.68 -8.87 13.83
C ARG A 30 -15.66 -10.01 12.81
N LEU A 31 -14.89 -9.85 11.73
CA LEU A 31 -14.74 -10.89 10.71
C LEU A 31 -14.07 -12.15 11.26
N CYS A 32 -12.98 -12.00 12.03
CA CYS A 32 -12.29 -13.14 12.63
C CYS A 32 -13.17 -13.87 13.65
N ALA A 33 -13.97 -13.14 14.43
CA ALA A 33 -14.94 -13.73 15.35
C ALA A 33 -16.04 -14.52 14.61
N ALA A 34 -16.49 -14.03 13.44
CA ALA A 34 -17.50 -14.70 12.62
C ALA A 34 -16.95 -15.94 11.88
N GLU A 35 -15.71 -15.88 11.41
CA GLU A 35 -15.07 -16.93 10.60
C GLU A 35 -14.27 -17.94 11.45
N GLY A 36 -14.22 -17.78 12.77
CA GLY A 36 -13.45 -18.65 13.66
C GLY A 36 -11.95 -18.61 13.43
N ARG A 37 -11.41 -17.49 12.94
CA ARG A 37 -9.98 -17.32 12.66
C ARG A 37 -9.18 -17.14 13.95
N ASP A 38 -7.98 -17.71 13.95
CA ASP A 38 -7.05 -17.59 15.08
C ASP A 38 -6.48 -16.16 15.20
N HIS A 39 -6.03 -15.80 16.41
CA HIS A 39 -5.44 -14.51 16.73
C HIS A 39 -4.20 -14.19 15.89
N VAL A 40 -3.41 -15.21 15.54
CA VAL A 40 -2.25 -15.02 14.65
C VAL A 40 -2.68 -14.61 13.25
N GLN A 41 -3.76 -15.20 12.73
CA GLN A 41 -4.30 -14.86 11.41
C GLN A 41 -4.89 -13.44 11.39
N PHE A 42 -5.57 -13.05 12.47
CA PHE A 42 -6.05 -11.68 12.65
C PHE A 42 -4.90 -10.66 12.59
N LEU A 43 -3.83 -10.89 13.36
CA LEU A 43 -2.67 -10.00 13.37
C LEU A 43 -1.99 -9.95 12.01
N ALA A 44 -1.74 -11.11 11.39
CA ALA A 44 -1.13 -11.19 10.06
C ALA A 44 -1.91 -10.38 9.03
N ARG A 45 -3.24 -10.48 9.04
CA ARG A 45 -4.11 -9.72 8.12
C ARG A 45 -4.02 -8.21 8.35
N LEU A 46 -3.97 -7.76 9.60
CA LEU A 46 -3.82 -6.34 9.90
C LEU A 46 -2.48 -5.78 9.44
N ILE A 47 -1.39 -6.53 9.65
CA ILE A 47 -0.06 -6.13 9.18
C ILE A 47 -0.02 -6.06 7.65
N GLU A 48 -0.59 -7.05 6.97
CA GLU A 48 -0.67 -7.07 5.51
C GLU A 48 -1.41 -5.84 4.95
N LEU A 49 -2.57 -5.51 5.51
CA LEU A 49 -3.34 -4.32 5.11
C LEU A 49 -2.54 -3.04 5.30
N GLU A 50 -1.84 -2.89 6.43
CA GLU A 50 -1.01 -1.72 6.71
C GLU A 50 0.18 -1.60 5.75
N LEU A 51 0.81 -2.70 5.37
CA LEU A 51 1.93 -2.70 4.42
C LEU A 51 1.47 -2.26 3.03
N ILE A 52 0.37 -2.84 2.52
CA ILE A 52 -0.21 -2.50 1.21
C ILE A 52 -0.54 -1.01 1.13
N ASP A 53 -1.23 -0.49 2.14
CA ASP A 53 -1.61 0.93 2.18
C ASP A 53 -0.40 1.86 2.30
N ARG A 54 0.62 1.48 3.06
CA ARG A 54 1.86 2.26 3.17
C ARG A 54 2.60 2.34 1.85
N GLU A 55 2.73 1.23 1.14
CA GLU A 55 3.33 1.17 -0.19
C GLU A 55 2.56 2.05 -1.17
N ARG A 56 1.23 1.89 -1.23
CA ARG A 56 0.35 2.73 -2.05
C ARG A 56 0.54 4.22 -1.77
N ARG A 57 0.48 4.64 -0.49
CA ARG A 57 0.68 6.06 -0.11
C ARG A 57 2.10 6.54 -0.39
N MET A 58 3.11 5.67 -0.38
CA MET A 58 4.47 6.03 -0.76
C MET A 58 4.55 6.32 -2.26
N ILE A 59 3.98 5.44 -3.09
CA ILE A 59 3.91 5.59 -4.55
C ILE A 59 3.17 6.87 -4.92
N GLU A 60 1.96 7.08 -4.37
CA GLU A 60 1.15 8.29 -4.63
C GLU A 60 1.91 9.57 -4.25
N ARG A 61 2.61 9.57 -3.10
CA ARG A 61 3.45 10.71 -2.68
C ARG A 61 4.60 10.97 -3.64
N ARG A 62 5.29 9.92 -4.12
CA ARG A 62 6.39 10.05 -5.09
C ARG A 62 5.89 10.60 -6.42
N ILE A 63 4.76 10.10 -6.93
CA ILE A 63 4.13 10.61 -8.16
C ILE A 63 3.77 12.09 -8.01
N LYS A 64 3.14 12.49 -6.90
CA LYS A 64 2.79 13.88 -6.63
C LYS A 64 4.02 14.78 -6.52
N ALA A 65 5.09 14.30 -5.88
CA ALA A 65 6.33 15.04 -5.71
C ALA A 65 7.08 15.27 -7.04
N ALA A 66 6.95 14.35 -7.99
CA ALA A 66 7.57 14.47 -9.31
C ALA A 66 6.96 15.57 -10.20
N LYS A 67 5.79 16.13 -9.84
CA LYS A 67 5.13 17.25 -10.52
C LYS A 67 5.10 17.09 -12.06
N PHE A 68 4.79 15.88 -12.53
CA PHE A 68 4.75 15.62 -13.96
C PHE A 68 3.73 16.55 -14.66
N PRO A 69 4.10 17.22 -15.77
CA PRO A 69 3.19 18.12 -16.49
C PRO A 69 1.96 17.39 -17.07
N ALA A 70 2.07 16.09 -17.29
CA ALA A 70 0.98 15.18 -17.61
C ALA A 70 1.28 13.81 -17.00
N THR A 71 0.26 13.12 -16.45
CA THR A 71 0.38 11.73 -15.99
C THR A 71 0.44 10.80 -17.20
N LYS A 72 1.63 10.61 -17.78
CA LYS A 72 1.87 9.58 -18.80
C LYS A 72 2.49 8.36 -18.12
N SER A 73 1.76 7.24 -18.13
CA SER A 73 2.35 5.94 -17.77
C SER A 73 3.13 5.40 -18.97
N LEU A 74 4.15 4.57 -18.72
CA LEU A 74 4.83 3.82 -19.78
C LEU A 74 3.84 2.97 -20.61
N ASP A 75 2.76 2.47 -19.98
CA ASP A 75 1.72 1.70 -20.67
C ASP A 75 0.98 2.52 -21.74
N SER A 76 0.88 3.84 -21.54
CA SER A 76 0.23 4.76 -22.47
C SER A 76 1.17 5.29 -23.57
N PHE A 77 2.44 4.90 -23.56
CA PHE A 77 3.42 5.38 -24.52
C PHE A 77 3.27 4.69 -25.88
N ASP A 78 3.05 5.47 -26.94
CA ASP A 78 3.03 5.00 -28.31
C ASP A 78 4.47 4.81 -28.84
N PHE A 79 4.96 3.58 -28.76
CA PHE A 79 6.28 3.20 -29.28
C PHE A 79 6.37 3.30 -30.81
N THR A 80 5.24 3.38 -31.54
CA THR A 80 5.27 3.57 -33.00
C THR A 80 5.68 4.98 -33.39
N ALA A 81 5.54 5.96 -32.48
CA ALA A 81 5.98 7.34 -32.68
C ALA A 81 7.51 7.46 -32.78
N ILE A 82 8.28 6.48 -32.25
CA ILE A 82 9.74 6.44 -32.33
C ILE A 82 10.18 5.03 -32.78
N PRO A 83 10.21 4.75 -34.10
CA PRO A 83 10.49 3.40 -34.62
C PRO A 83 11.86 2.83 -34.24
N SER A 84 12.83 3.69 -33.92
CA SER A 84 14.17 3.29 -33.47
C SER A 84 14.23 2.87 -31.99
N LEU A 85 13.17 3.11 -31.22
CA LEU A 85 13.14 2.80 -29.79
C LEU A 85 12.73 1.33 -29.58
N ASN A 86 13.64 0.53 -29.02
CA ASN A 86 13.35 -0.87 -28.70
C ASN A 86 12.42 -0.98 -27.49
N LYS A 87 11.13 -1.26 -27.75
CA LYS A 87 10.10 -1.44 -26.72
C LYS A 87 10.48 -2.48 -25.66
N MET A 88 11.03 -3.62 -26.05
CA MET A 88 11.36 -4.69 -25.09
C MET A 88 12.42 -4.25 -24.10
N GLN A 89 13.48 -3.60 -24.58
CA GLN A 89 14.56 -3.10 -23.75
C GLN A 89 14.07 -2.01 -22.77
N VAL A 90 13.17 -1.13 -23.21
CA VAL A 90 12.58 -0.11 -22.34
C VAL A 90 11.74 -0.74 -21.22
N LEU A 91 10.92 -1.73 -21.52
CA LEU A 91 10.10 -2.43 -20.52
C LEU A 91 10.94 -3.27 -19.55
N GLU A 92 12.08 -3.80 -19.99
CA GLU A 92 13.04 -4.48 -19.12
C GLU A 92 13.69 -3.50 -18.14
N LEU A 93 14.19 -2.36 -18.63
CA LEU A 93 14.81 -1.33 -17.79
C LEU A 93 13.81 -0.71 -16.80
N ALA A 94 12.54 -0.58 -17.19
CA ALA A 94 11.48 -0.04 -16.33
C ALA A 94 11.21 -0.86 -15.06
N ARG A 95 11.61 -2.14 -15.04
CA ARG A 95 11.53 -2.99 -13.85
C ARG A 95 12.61 -2.68 -12.81
N CYS A 96 13.61 -1.88 -13.18
CA CYS A 96 14.70 -1.45 -12.30
C CYS A 96 15.46 -2.61 -11.61
N GLU A 97 15.45 -3.82 -12.20
CA GLU A 97 16.13 -5.00 -11.65
C GLU A 97 17.66 -4.81 -11.52
N TRP A 98 18.21 -3.80 -12.20
CA TRP A 98 19.62 -3.41 -12.15
C TRP A 98 19.99 -2.50 -10.96
N ILE A 99 19.01 -1.95 -10.23
CA ILE A 99 19.22 -1.12 -9.04
C ILE A 99 19.09 -2.01 -7.81
N SER A 100 20.22 -2.40 -7.23
CA SER A 100 20.32 -3.09 -5.93
C SER A 100 20.69 -2.15 -4.81
#